data_AF-A0A8J3V812-F1
#
_entry.id   AF-A0A8J3V812-F1
#
_cell.length_a   1.000
_cell.length_b   1.000
_cell.length_c   1.000
_cell.angle_alpha   90.00
_cell.angle_beta   90.00
_cell.angle_gamma   90.00
#
_symmetry.space_group_name_H-M   'P 1'
#
loop_
_entity.id
_entity.type
_entity.pdbx_description
1 polymer ?
#
loop_
_entity_poly.entity_id
_entity_poly.type
_entity_poly.pdbx_seq_one_letter_code
_entity_poly.pdbx_strand_id
1 'polypeptide(L)'
;MRPSGAGLDVTVEFLPTGEREVLSSDLIVHATGYRPHDIGTLLGEAAKLCVRDDGDAVRVSRDHRVELTPGVTAGIYLQGATEHTHGLASTLLSTTAVRAGEIRDSLLARRMARAS
;
A
#
# COMPACT_ATOMS: atom_id res chain seq x y z
N MET A 1 -2.85 -12.59 39.86
CA MET A 1 -2.08 -11.35 40.11
C MET A 1 -2.21 -10.50 38.86
N ARG A 2 -3.03 -9.43 38.88
CA ARG A 2 -3.09 -8.47 37.76
C ARG A 2 -1.82 -7.60 37.82
N PRO A 3 -1.16 -7.27 36.70
CA PRO A 3 -0.07 -6.31 36.74
C PRO A 3 -0.65 -4.95 37.13
N SER A 4 -0.19 -4.40 38.25
CA SER A 4 -0.47 -3.00 38.64
C SER A 4 0.39 -2.08 37.78
N GLY A 5 0.02 -1.91 36.51
CA GLY A 5 0.47 -0.79 35.68
C GLY A 5 -0.37 0.43 36.01
N ALA A 6 0.22 1.62 36.09
CA ALA A 6 -0.55 2.86 36.20
C ALA A 6 -1.54 2.95 35.02
N GLY A 7 -2.79 3.29 35.31
CA GLY A 7 -3.81 3.51 34.28
C GLY A 7 -3.41 4.64 33.32
N LEU A 8 -4.10 4.70 32.18
CA LEU A 8 -3.95 5.71 31.14
C LEU A 8 -5.10 6.72 31.25
N ASP A 9 -4.77 8.01 31.23
CA ASP A 9 -5.77 9.06 31.04
C ASP A 9 -5.75 9.51 29.57
N VAL A 10 -6.87 9.37 28.89
CA VAL A 10 -7.03 9.65 27.45
C VAL A 10 -7.89 10.89 27.27
N THR A 11 -7.33 11.93 26.66
CA THR A 11 -8.12 13.11 26.30
C THR A 11 -8.82 12.90 24.96
N VAL A 12 -10.13 13.08 24.94
CA VAL A 12 -10.96 13.07 23.73
C VAL A 12 -11.46 14.49 23.49
N GLU A 13 -11.30 14.98 22.25
CA GLU A 13 -11.82 16.29 21.83
C GLU A 13 -12.99 16.11 20.87
N PHE A 14 -14.12 16.73 21.18
CA PHE A 14 -15.24 16.84 20.25
C PHE A 14 -15.00 18.00 19.27
N LEU A 15 -14.36 17.69 18.13
CA LEU A 15 -13.90 18.67 17.13
C LEU A 15 -14.92 19.76 16.74
N PRO A 16 -16.24 19.50 16.63
CA PRO A 16 -17.20 20.55 16.29
C PRO A 16 -17.34 21.67 17.33
N THR A 17 -17.03 21.39 18.60
CA THR A 17 -17.18 22.37 19.71
C THR A 17 -15.86 22.69 20.41
N GLY A 18 -14.84 21.84 20.25
CA GLY A 18 -13.57 21.92 20.97
C GLY A 18 -13.66 21.46 22.43
N GLU A 19 -14.80 20.93 22.87
CA GLU A 19 -14.95 20.37 24.22
C GLU A 19 -14.01 19.17 24.42
N ARG A 20 -13.42 19.07 25.60
CA ARG A 20 -12.47 18.02 25.96
C ARG A 20 -12.90 17.26 27.19
N GLU A 21 -12.85 15.95 27.11
CA GLU A 21 -13.09 15.01 28.21
C GLU A 21 -11.85 14.15 28.44
N VAL A 22 -11.62 13.74 29.69
CA VAL A 22 -10.55 12.80 30.06
C VAL A 22 -11.18 11.47 30.48
N LEU A 23 -10.76 10.38 29.82
CA LEU A 23 -11.19 9.02 30.08
C LEU A 23 -10.05 8.21 30.71
N SER A 24 -10.24 7.74 31.96
CA SER A 24 -9.28 6.82 32.59
C SER A 24 -9.51 5.38 32.08
N SER A 25 -8.45 4.67 31.72
CA SER A 25 -8.51 3.33 31.11
C SER A 25 -7.27 2.50 31.41
N ASP A 26 -7.39 1.18 31.48
CA ASP A 26 -6.21 0.30 31.64
C ASP A 26 -5.43 0.13 30.33
N LEU A 27 -6.09 0.28 29.17
CA LEU A 27 -5.54 -0.01 27.84
C LEU A 27 -6.16 0.91 26.76
N ILE A 28 -5.40 1.15 25.68
CA ILE A 28 -5.86 1.82 24.46
C ILE A 28 -5.68 0.87 23.27
N VAL A 29 -6.71 0.77 22.42
CA VAL A 29 -6.67 -0.03 21.18
C VAL A 29 -6.67 0.89 19.96
N HIS A 30 -5.59 0.88 19.19
CA HIS A 30 -5.51 1.62 17.93
C HIS A 30 -6.09 0.80 16.78
N ALA A 31 -7.41 0.87 16.61
CA ALA A 31 -8.13 0.26 15.48
C ALA A 31 -8.24 1.22 14.27
N THR A 32 -7.17 1.95 13.95
CA THR A 32 -7.16 3.06 12.98
C THR A 32 -6.89 2.64 11.53
N GLY A 33 -7.04 1.35 11.21
CA GLY A 33 -6.76 0.80 9.88
C GLY A 33 -5.27 0.66 9.55
N TYR A 34 -4.97 0.58 8.26
CA TYR A 34 -3.62 0.35 7.72
C TYR A 34 -3.23 1.48 6.77
N ARG A 35 -1.92 1.71 6.64
CA ARG A 35 -1.37 2.59 5.59
C ARG A 35 -0.88 1.72 4.42
N PRO A 36 -1.14 2.12 3.16
CA PRO A 36 -0.52 1.49 2.01
C PRO A 36 1.00 1.50 2.16
N HIS A 37 1.67 0.42 1.78
CA HIS A 37 3.12 0.35 1.89
C HIS A 37 3.75 1.14 0.75
N ASP A 38 4.67 2.06 1.06
CA ASP A 38 5.45 2.73 0.03
C ASP A 38 6.43 1.73 -0.59
N ILE A 39 6.15 1.33 -1.82
CA ILE A 39 7.00 0.40 -2.57
C ILE A 39 8.40 0.98 -2.81
N GLY A 40 8.54 2.31 -2.85
CA GLY A 40 9.83 2.97 -3.00
C GLY A 40 10.77 2.61 -1.84
N THR A 41 10.26 2.66 -0.61
CA THR A 41 11.00 2.25 0.58
C THR A 41 11.41 0.77 0.53
N LEU A 42 10.52 -0.13 0.09
CA LEU A 42 10.84 -1.56 -0.01
C LEU A 42 11.92 -1.86 -1.06
N LEU A 43 11.89 -1.14 -2.19
CA LEU A 43 12.83 -1.32 -3.30
C LEU A 43 14.20 -0.67 -3.03
N GLY A 44 14.29 0.23 -2.04
CA GLY A 44 15.52 0.95 -1.70
C GLY A 44 16.07 1.70 -2.92
N GLU A 45 17.36 1.53 -3.21
CA GLU A 45 18.03 2.19 -4.34
C GLU A 45 17.40 1.86 -5.70
N ALA A 46 16.79 0.68 -5.86
CA ALA A 46 16.11 0.29 -7.10
C ALA A 46 14.86 1.14 -7.37
N ALA A 47 14.31 1.82 -6.36
CA ALA A 47 13.20 2.75 -6.55
C ALA A 47 13.55 3.92 -7.48
N LYS A 48 14.84 4.25 -7.64
CA LYS A 48 15.32 5.28 -8.59
C LYS A 48 15.05 4.92 -10.06
N LEU A 49 14.83 3.63 -10.33
CA LEU A 49 14.48 3.13 -11.66
C LEU A 49 12.97 3.18 -11.92
N CYS A 50 12.15 3.48 -10.92
CA CYS A 50 10.70 3.56 -11.07
C CYS A 50 10.29 4.94 -11.58
N VAL A 51 9.46 4.97 -12.63
CA VAL A 51 8.83 6.19 -13.10
C VAL A 51 7.76 6.59 -12.08
N ARG A 52 7.72 7.89 -11.75
CA ARG A 52 6.75 8.47 -10.81
C ARG A 52 5.79 9.43 -11.51
N ASP A 53 4.62 9.64 -10.91
CA ASP A 53 3.67 10.66 -11.35
C ASP A 53 3.93 12.01 -10.66
N ASP A 54 3.09 13.01 -10.95
CA ASP A 54 3.24 14.37 -10.40
C ASP A 54 3.04 14.43 -8.87
N GLY A 55 2.45 13.39 -8.28
CA GLY A 55 2.26 13.23 -6.83
C GLY A 55 3.38 12.43 -6.16
N ASP A 56 4.49 12.19 -6.87
CA ASP A 56 5.62 11.36 -6.45
C ASP A 56 5.24 9.88 -6.20
N ALA A 57 4.09 9.40 -6.67
CA ALA A 57 3.72 8.00 -6.55
C ALA A 57 4.33 7.18 -7.69
N VAL A 58 4.77 5.95 -7.39
CA VAL A 58 5.25 5.02 -8.43
C VAL A 58 4.12 4.73 -9.42
N ARG A 59 4.41 4.91 -10.70
CA ARG A 59 3.47 4.64 -11.79
C ARG A 59 3.34 3.14 -12.02
N VAL A 60 2.10 2.69 -12.07
CA VAL A 60 1.72 1.29 -12.25
C VAL A 60 0.74 1.20 -13.42
N SER A 61 1.07 0.42 -14.44
CA SER A 61 0.18 0.19 -15.57
C SER A 61 -0.95 -0.78 -15.22
N ARG A 62 -1.98 -0.84 -16.07
CA ARG A 62 -3.18 -1.66 -15.88
C ARG A 62 -2.89 -3.16 -15.70
N ASP A 63 -1.79 -3.65 -16.25
CA ASP A 63 -1.32 -5.04 -16.06
C ASP A 63 -0.57 -5.23 -14.72
N HIS A 64 -0.73 -4.30 -13.80
CA HIS A 64 -0.12 -4.25 -12.46
C HIS A 64 1.42 -4.15 -12.47
N ARG A 65 2.02 -3.77 -13.59
CA ARG A 65 3.47 -3.63 -13.71
C ARG A 65 3.91 -2.20 -13.37
N VAL A 66 5.00 -2.09 -12.60
CA VAL A 66 5.67 -0.81 -12.39
C VAL A 66 6.30 -0.33 -13.69
N GLU A 67 6.07 0.94 -14.03
CA GLU A 67 6.78 1.61 -15.10
C GLU A 67 8.23 1.86 -14.67
N LEU A 68 9.19 1.36 -15.43
CA LEU A 68 10.62 1.50 -15.15
C LEU A 68 11.30 2.33 -16.24
N THR A 69 12.41 2.98 -15.89
CA THR A 69 13.22 3.74 -16.85
C THR A 69 13.68 2.88 -18.04
N PRO A 70 13.86 3.48 -19.23
CA PRO A 70 14.33 2.75 -20.41
C PRO A 70 15.61 1.94 -20.13
N GLY A 71 15.71 0.76 -20.75
CA GLY A 71 16.87 -0.14 -20.60
C GLY A 71 16.77 -1.13 -19.42
N VAL A 72 15.84 -0.94 -18.49
CA VAL A 72 15.60 -1.92 -17.42
C VAL A 72 14.73 -3.07 -17.93
N THR A 73 15.30 -4.27 -17.94
CA THR A 73 14.59 -5.47 -18.46
C THR A 73 13.88 -6.29 -17.39
N ALA A 74 14.11 -5.98 -16.10
CA ALA A 74 13.39 -6.60 -15.00
C ALA A 74 11.91 -6.16 -14.99
N GLY A 75 11.03 -7.02 -14.49
CA GLY A 75 9.62 -6.69 -14.24
C GLY A 75 9.33 -6.66 -12.75
N ILE A 76 8.72 -5.58 -12.28
CA ILE A 76 8.19 -5.47 -10.93
C ILE A 76 6.67 -5.38 -11.07
N TYR A 77 5.95 -6.26 -10.39
CA TYR A 77 4.49 -6.33 -10.40
C TYR A 77 3.96 -6.18 -8.98
N LEU A 78 2.90 -5.41 -8.81
CA LEU A 78 2.33 -5.09 -7.50
C LEU A 78 0.97 -5.77 -7.33
N GLN A 79 0.77 -6.49 -6.24
CA GLN A 79 -0.49 -7.14 -5.94
C GLN A 79 -1.17 -6.47 -4.73
N GLY A 80 -1.91 -5.40 -5.01
CA GLY A 80 -2.61 -4.59 -4.01
C GLY A 80 -1.85 -3.35 -3.57
N ALA A 81 -2.45 -2.57 -2.65
CA ALA A 81 -1.98 -1.24 -2.23
C ALA A 81 -1.74 -0.28 -3.42
N THR A 82 -2.52 -0.45 -4.48
CA THR A 82 -2.53 0.40 -5.66
C THR A 82 -3.80 1.25 -5.69
N GLU A 83 -4.34 1.66 -4.53
CA GLU A 83 -5.58 2.44 -4.47
C GLU A 83 -5.52 3.70 -5.34
N HIS A 84 -4.34 4.32 -5.42
CA HIS A 84 -4.08 5.51 -6.25
C HIS A 84 -4.20 5.25 -7.76
N THR A 85 -4.07 4.00 -8.22
CA THR A 85 -4.11 3.64 -9.65
C THR A 85 -5.26 2.69 -10.02
N HIS A 86 -5.76 1.89 -9.07
CA HIS A 86 -6.70 0.79 -9.28
C HIS A 86 -7.89 0.80 -8.30
N GLY A 87 -7.99 1.82 -7.44
CA GLY A 87 -9.13 2.07 -6.56
C GLY A 87 -9.22 1.19 -5.30
N LEU A 88 -10.30 1.38 -4.54
CA LEU A 88 -10.53 0.80 -3.21
C LEU A 88 -10.56 -0.73 -3.18
N ALA A 89 -10.82 -1.38 -4.32
CA ALA A 89 -10.84 -2.84 -4.42
C ALA A 89 -9.44 -3.47 -4.53
N SER A 90 -8.39 -2.66 -4.67
CA SER A 90 -7.01 -3.15 -4.82
C SER A 90 -6.51 -3.91 -3.59
N THR A 91 -7.03 -3.66 -2.40
CA THR A 91 -6.63 -4.38 -1.17
C THR A 91 -7.60 -5.50 -0.78
N LEU A 92 -8.70 -5.68 -1.52
CA LEU A 92 -9.73 -6.68 -1.22
C LEU A 92 -9.46 -8.01 -1.93
N LEU A 93 -9.73 -9.11 -1.21
CA LEU A 93 -9.54 -10.48 -1.72
C LEU A 93 -10.43 -10.81 -2.93
N SER A 94 -11.51 -10.07 -3.14
CA SER A 94 -12.50 -10.29 -4.21
C SER A 94 -11.91 -10.22 -5.63
N THR A 95 -10.75 -9.61 -5.81
CA THR A 95 -10.11 -9.43 -7.12
C THR A 95 -8.77 -10.17 -7.25
N THR A 96 -8.33 -10.92 -6.24
CA THR A 96 -7.00 -11.57 -6.22
C THR A 96 -6.81 -12.55 -7.38
N ALA A 97 -7.78 -13.42 -7.66
CA ALA A 97 -7.67 -14.42 -8.73
C ALA A 97 -7.58 -13.79 -10.13
N VAL A 98 -8.39 -12.75 -10.37
CA VAL A 98 -8.38 -12.01 -11.65
C VAL A 98 -7.03 -11.32 -11.84
N ARG A 99 -6.55 -10.60 -10.82
CA ARG A 99 -5.26 -9.90 -10.86
C ARG A 99 -4.08 -10.83 -11.06
N ALA A 100 -4.08 -11.99 -10.42
CA ALA A 100 -3.06 -13.01 -10.64
C ALA A 100 -3.03 -13.50 -12.10
N GLY A 101 -4.21 -13.64 -12.72
CA GLY A 101 -4.34 -13.95 -14.15
C GLY A 101 -3.74 -12.86 -15.04
N GLU A 102 -4.07 -11.59 -14.79
CA GLU A 102 -3.56 -10.44 -15.55
C GLU A 102 -2.02 -10.34 -15.48
N ILE A 103 -1.44 -10.52 -14.28
CA ILE A 103 0.02 -10.51 -14.07
C ILE A 103 0.69 -11.67 -14.83
N ARG A 104 0.13 -12.88 -14.73
CA ARG A 104 0.62 -14.06 -15.45
C ARG A 104 0.64 -13.80 -16.95
N ASP A 105 -0.44 -13.27 -17.51
CA ASP A 105 -0.57 -13.05 -18.95
C ASP A 105 0.42 -11.98 -19.44
N SER A 106 0.63 -10.91 -18.65
CA SER A 106 1.68 -9.90 -18.91
C SER A 106 3.09 -10.52 -18.91
N LEU A 107 3.39 -11.38 -17.95
CA LEU A 107 4.69 -12.06 -17.85
C LEU A 107 4.97 -12.95 -19.08
N LEU A 108 3.98 -13.74 -19.50
CA LEU A 108 4.12 -14.66 -20.64
C LEU A 108 4.29 -13.88 -21.96
N ALA A 109 3.46 -12.86 -22.19
CA ALA A 109 3.53 -12.03 -23.39
C ALA A 109 4.92 -11.40 -23.56
N ARG A 110 5.49 -10.86 -22.47
CA ARG A 110 6.83 -10.25 -22.48
C ARG A 110 7.95 -11.26 -22.64
N ARG A 111 7.82 -12.46 -22.06
CA ARG A 111 8.80 -13.54 -22.23
C ARG A 111 8.87 -13.98 -23.69
N MET A 112 7.72 -14.11 -24.36
CA MET A 112 7.65 -14.47 -25.78
C MET A 112 8.28 -13.39 -26.67
N ALA A 113 7.97 -12.11 -26.40
CA ALA A 113 8.55 -10.99 -27.16
C ALA A 113 10.08 -10.89 -27.05
N ARG A 114 10.68 -11.39 -25.97
CA ARG A 114 12.14 -11.41 -25.78
C ARG A 114 12.83 -12.63 -26.40
N ALA A 115 12.05 -13.66 -26.73
CA ALA A 115 12.53 -14.89 -27.35
C ALA A 115 12.42 -14.87 -28.89
N SER A 116 11.87 -13.80 -29.47
CA SER A 116 11.81 -13.52 -30.91
C SER A 116 12.83 -12.44 -31.28
#